data_AF-A0A430RBT8-F1
#
_entry.id   AF-A0A430RBT8-F1
#
_cell.length_a   1.000
_cell.length_b   1.000
_cell.length_c   1.000
_cell.angle_alpha   90.00
_cell.angle_beta   90.00
_cell.angle_gamma   90.00
#
_symmetry.space_group_name_H-M   'P 1'
#
loop_
_entity.id
_entity.type
_entity.pdbx_description
1 polymer ?
#
loop_
_entity_poly.entity_id
_entity_poly.type
_entity_poly.pdbx_seq_one_letter_code
_entity_poly.pdbx_strand_id
1 'polypeptide(L)'
;MRLLHTADWHLGKVLKGVDRTSEIGEALKTLLEMVAKEGVDLVVVSGDLFDRPQVSAEAEAMAVEFFLRLRELGVPALVIAGNHDPKERLEALAPLFALAGAAVRG
;
A
#
# COMPACT_ATOMS: atom_id res chain seq x y z
N MET A 1 20.82 0.93 -7.73
CA MET A 1 19.67 0.90 -6.82
C MET A 1 18.58 1.77 -7.39
N ARG A 2 17.38 1.23 -7.60
CA ARG A 2 16.19 1.91 -8.13
C ARG A 2 15.08 1.90 -7.09
N LEU A 3 14.50 3.06 -6.86
CA LEU A 3 13.41 3.25 -5.92
C LEU A 3 12.15 3.61 -6.70
N LEU A 4 11.02 3.01 -6.33
CA LEU A 4 9.71 3.48 -6.74
C LEU A 4 9.08 4.20 -5.54
N HIS A 5 8.85 5.50 -5.68
CA HIS A 5 8.27 6.33 -4.62
C HIS A 5 6.88 6.80 -5.03
N THR A 6 5.89 6.53 -4.18
CA THR A 6 4.46 6.85 -4.37
C THR A 6 3.83 7.22 -3.03
N ALA A 7 2.62 7.78 -3.05
CA ALA A 7 1.85 8.19 -1.88
C ALA A 7 0.36 8.29 -2.27
N ASP A 8 -0.50 8.58 -1.29
CA ASP A 8 -1.91 8.99 -1.50
C ASP A 8 -2.75 7.93 -2.21
N TRP A 9 -2.56 6.66 -1.85
CA TRP A 9 -3.31 5.55 -2.44
C TRP A 9 -4.78 5.62 -2.07
N HIS A 10 -5.07 6.03 -0.84
CA HIS A 10 -6.41 6.15 -0.29
C HIS A 10 -7.27 4.90 -0.60
N LEU A 11 -6.81 3.73 -0.20
CA LEU A 11 -7.58 2.49 -0.39
C LEU A 11 -8.97 2.61 0.27
N GLY A 12 -10.00 2.21 -0.47
CA GLY A 12 -11.41 2.36 -0.08
C GLY A 12 -12.03 3.74 -0.36
N LYS A 13 -11.39 4.57 -1.19
CA LYS A 13 -11.88 5.92 -1.52
C LYS A 13 -13.22 5.91 -2.25
N VAL A 14 -14.15 6.70 -1.72
CA VAL A 14 -15.41 7.06 -2.39
C VAL A 14 -15.38 8.55 -2.73
N LEU A 15 -15.32 8.87 -4.02
CA LEU A 15 -15.22 10.24 -4.51
C LEU A 15 -16.54 10.69 -5.13
N LYS A 16 -17.20 11.68 -4.50
CA LYS A 16 -18.51 12.21 -4.95
C LYS A 16 -19.58 11.11 -5.14
N GLY A 17 -19.58 10.13 -4.25
CA GLY A 17 -20.52 8.99 -4.28
C GLY A 17 -20.14 7.87 -5.23
N VAL A 18 -18.98 7.97 -5.91
CA VAL A 18 -18.46 6.92 -6.79
C VAL A 18 -17.33 6.18 -6.08
N ASP A 19 -17.46 4.87 -5.97
CA ASP A 19 -16.41 4.00 -5.45
C ASP A 19 -15.24 3.92 -6.44
N ARG A 20 -14.02 4.17 -5.96
CA ARG A 20 -12.78 4.19 -6.75
C ARG A 20 -11.88 2.99 -6.44
N THR A 21 -12.37 2.01 -5.69
CA THR A 21 -11.59 0.84 -5.29
C THR A 21 -11.08 0.04 -6.48
N SER A 22 -11.92 -0.16 -7.51
CA SER A 22 -11.54 -0.88 -8.73
C SER A 22 -10.42 -0.18 -9.53
N GLU A 23 -10.53 1.14 -9.74
CA GLU A 23 -9.51 1.91 -10.46
C GLU A 23 -8.17 1.97 -9.70
N ILE A 24 -8.22 2.08 -8.37
CA ILE A 24 -7.01 2.02 -7.54
C ILE A 24 -6.38 0.62 -7.62
N GLY A 25 -7.20 -0.44 -7.60
CA GLY A 25 -6.74 -1.81 -7.76
C GLY A 25 -6.00 -2.04 -9.08
N GLU A 26 -6.52 -1.53 -10.19
CA GLU A 26 -5.83 -1.59 -11.49
C GLU A 26 -4.52 -0.80 -11.48
N ALA A 27 -4.50 0.39 -10.87
CA ALA A 27 -3.25 1.16 -10.73
C ALA A 27 -2.18 0.40 -9.91
N LEU A 28 -2.57 -0.31 -8.85
CA LEU A 28 -1.66 -1.13 -8.06
C LEU A 28 -1.14 -2.35 -8.83
N LYS A 29 -1.95 -2.98 -9.70
CA LYS A 29 -1.48 -4.03 -10.60
C LYS A 29 -0.43 -3.49 -11.57
N THR A 30 -0.70 -2.34 -12.20
CA THR A 30 0.29 -1.69 -13.09
C THR A 30 1.57 -1.32 -12.33
N LEU A 31 1.46 -0.90 -11.07
CA LEU A 31 2.63 -0.63 -10.22
C LEU A 31 3.49 -1.88 -10.00
N LEU A 32 2.87 -3.03 -9.70
CA LEU A 32 3.59 -4.31 -9.57
C LEU A 32 4.28 -4.71 -10.89
N GLU A 33 3.62 -4.53 -12.03
CA GLU A 33 4.23 -4.77 -13.34
C GLU A 33 5.45 -3.87 -13.59
N MET A 34 5.35 -2.59 -13.22
CA MET A 34 6.47 -1.64 -13.31
C MET A 34 7.64 -2.04 -12.41
N VAL A 35 7.37 -2.50 -11.19
CA VAL A 35 8.40 -2.99 -10.25
C VAL A 35 9.24 -4.08 -10.89
N ALA A 36 8.57 -5.09 -11.48
CA ALA A 36 9.24 -6.21 -12.11
C ALA A 36 10.00 -5.79 -13.39
N LYS A 37 9.35 -5.01 -14.25
CA LYS A 37 9.90 -4.58 -15.54
C LYS A 37 11.15 -3.71 -15.39
N GLU A 38 11.12 -2.77 -14.45
CA GLU A 38 12.18 -1.77 -14.29
C GLU A 38 13.29 -2.23 -13.32
N GLY A 39 13.12 -3.39 -12.67
CA GLY A 39 14.06 -3.92 -11.68
C GLY A 39 14.19 -2.98 -10.48
N VAL A 40 13.05 -2.70 -9.84
CA VAL A 40 12.97 -1.85 -8.63
C VAL A 40 13.48 -2.62 -7.41
N ASP A 41 14.30 -1.97 -6.59
CA ASP A 41 14.91 -2.57 -5.39
C ASP A 41 14.13 -2.27 -4.10
N LEU A 42 13.29 -1.24 -4.09
CA LEU A 42 12.45 -0.84 -2.94
C LEU A 42 11.26 0.01 -3.42
N VAL A 43 10.09 -0.29 -2.89
CA VAL A 43 8.89 0.56 -3.01
C VAL A 43 8.72 1.39 -1.75
N VAL A 44 8.46 2.68 -1.89
CA VAL A 44 8.15 3.59 -0.77
C VAL A 44 6.75 4.15 -0.96
N VAL A 45 5.89 3.93 0.03
CA VAL A 45 4.55 4.54 0.15
C VAL A 45 4.63 5.60 1.25
N SER A 46 4.69 6.88 0.88
CA SER A 46 5.04 7.97 1.81
C SER A 46 3.85 8.71 2.42
N GLY A 47 2.69 8.08 2.48
CA GLY A 47 1.52 8.62 3.17
C GLY A 47 0.21 8.10 2.59
N ASP A 48 -0.83 8.18 3.41
CA ASP A 48 -2.24 7.97 3.06
C ASP A 48 -2.48 6.67 2.30
N LEU A 49 -2.11 5.55 2.94
CA LEU A 49 -2.36 4.21 2.41
C LEU A 49 -3.88 3.95 2.32
N PHE A 50 -4.63 4.36 3.34
CA PHE A 50 -6.09 4.24 3.43
C PHE A 50 -6.79 5.59 3.30
N ASP A 51 -8.03 5.59 2.77
CA ASP A 51 -8.81 6.84 2.62
C ASP A 51 -9.28 7.39 3.97
N ARG A 52 -9.51 6.53 4.96
CA ARG A 52 -10.04 6.89 6.28
C ARG A 52 -9.45 6.01 7.38
N PRO A 53 -9.42 6.50 8.64
CA PRO A 53 -8.97 5.69 9.78
C PRO A 53 -9.84 4.44 10.00
N GLN A 54 -11.12 4.52 9.64
CA GLN A 54 -12.02 3.37 9.66
C GLN A 54 -11.85 2.56 8.35
N VAL A 55 -10.83 1.71 8.35
CA VAL A 55 -10.46 0.88 7.20
C VAL A 55 -11.48 -0.23 6.97
N SER A 56 -11.94 -0.38 5.73
CA SER A 56 -12.81 -1.49 5.32
C SER A 56 -12.01 -2.78 5.12
N ALA A 57 -12.65 -3.94 5.28
CA ALA A 57 -11.99 -5.23 5.06
C ALA A 57 -11.43 -5.37 3.63
N GLU A 58 -12.12 -4.79 2.64
CA GLU A 58 -11.70 -4.80 1.24
C GLU A 58 -10.42 -3.97 1.03
N ALA A 59 -10.35 -2.76 1.59
CA ALA A 59 -9.17 -1.91 1.51
C ALA A 59 -7.97 -2.56 2.21
N GLU A 60 -8.18 -3.16 3.38
CA GLU A 60 -7.14 -3.89 4.12
C GLU A 60 -6.65 -5.11 3.33
N ALA A 61 -7.56 -5.87 2.72
CA ALA A 61 -7.22 -7.02 1.88
C ALA A 61 -6.40 -6.60 0.66
N MET A 62 -6.75 -5.51 -0.02
CA MET A 62 -5.99 -4.97 -1.15
C MET A 62 -4.56 -4.58 -0.76
N ALA A 63 -4.38 -3.91 0.37
CA ALA A 63 -3.06 -3.55 0.88
C ALA A 63 -2.21 -4.80 1.12
N VAL A 64 -2.76 -5.78 1.86
CA VAL A 64 -2.08 -7.03 2.20
C VAL A 64 -1.74 -7.82 0.93
N GLU A 65 -2.66 -7.96 -0.02
CA GLU A 65 -2.43 -8.66 -1.28
C GLU A 65 -1.30 -7.99 -2.07
N PHE A 66 -1.31 -6.67 -2.21
CA PHE A 66 -0.25 -5.93 -2.90
C PHE A 66 1.13 -6.23 -2.29
N PHE A 67 1.27 -6.14 -0.97
CA PHE A 67 2.56 -6.38 -0.32
C PHE A 67 3.01 -7.83 -0.43
N LEU A 68 2.09 -8.80 -0.32
CA LEU A 68 2.40 -10.21 -0.57
C LEU A 68 2.94 -10.44 -1.99
N ARG A 69 2.33 -9.82 -3.01
CA ARG A 69 2.82 -9.88 -4.39
C ARG A 69 4.18 -9.21 -4.56
N LEU A 70 4.39 -8.07 -3.91
CA LEU A 70 5.69 -7.39 -3.93
C LEU A 70 6.79 -8.26 -3.29
N ARG A 71 6.45 -8.97 -2.20
CA ARG A 71 7.33 -9.96 -1.56
C ARG A 71 7.64 -11.15 -2.48
N GLU A 72 6.66 -11.65 -3.25
CA GLU A 72 6.90 -12.70 -4.26
C GLU A 72 7.94 -12.26 -5.31
N LEU A 73 8.01 -10.96 -5.62
CA LEU A 73 9.02 -10.37 -6.50
C LEU A 73 10.39 -10.16 -5.80
N GLY A 74 10.48 -10.43 -4.50
CA GLY A 74 11.68 -10.18 -3.70
C GLY A 74 11.96 -8.71 -3.40
N VAL A 75 10.95 -7.83 -3.58
CA VAL A 75 11.09 -6.38 -3.40
C VAL A 75 10.46 -5.97 -2.08
N PRO A 76 11.19 -5.35 -1.15
CA PRO A 76 10.62 -4.83 0.09
C PRO A 76 9.82 -3.55 -0.16
N ALA A 77 8.92 -3.23 0.78
CA ALA A 77 8.26 -1.93 0.87
C ALA A 77 8.59 -1.20 2.18
N LEU A 78 8.64 0.13 2.11
CA LEU A 78 8.56 1.04 3.26
C LEU A 78 7.24 1.81 3.16
N VAL A 79 6.43 1.74 4.21
CA VAL A 79 5.14 2.43 4.32
C VAL A 79 5.23 3.43 5.46
N ILE A 80 4.84 4.67 5.20
CA ILE A 80 4.77 5.75 6.18
C ILE A 80 3.30 6.15 6.31
N ALA A 81 2.76 6.14 7.53
CA ALA A 81 1.38 6.54 7.76
C ALA A 81 1.19 8.05 7.50
N GLY A 82 0.17 8.38 6.72
CA GLY A 82 -0.24 9.77 6.50
C GLY A 82 -1.23 10.27 7.56
N ASN A 83 -1.97 11.33 7.22
CA ASN A 83 -2.98 11.92 8.11
C ASN A 83 -4.36 11.26 7.98
N HIS A 84 -4.61 10.50 6.91
CA HIS A 84 -5.82 9.70 6.76
C HIS A 84 -5.73 8.32 7.41
N ASP A 85 -4.51 7.84 7.64
CA ASP A 85 -4.26 6.49 8.16
C ASP A 85 -4.55 6.37 9.67
N PRO A 86 -5.01 5.20 10.13
CA PRO A 86 -5.11 4.90 11.56
C PRO A 86 -3.74 4.48 12.11
N LYS A 87 -2.91 5.47 12.45
CA LYS A 87 -1.52 5.31 12.92
C LYS A 87 -1.33 4.21 13.96
N GLU A 88 -2.06 4.26 15.07
CA GLU A 88 -1.92 3.28 16.15
C GLU A 88 -2.28 1.86 15.71
N ARG A 89 -3.25 1.73 14.78
CA ARG A 89 -3.61 0.44 14.20
C ARG A 89 -2.54 -0.06 13.23
N LEU A 90 -1.98 0.82 12.40
CA LEU A 90 -0.88 0.49 11.50
C LEU A 90 0.36 0.04 12.27
N GLU A 91 0.71 0.73 13.36
CA GLU A 91 1.79 0.34 14.25
C GLU A 91 1.53 -1.02 14.91
N ALA A 92 0.31 -1.25 15.40
CA ALA A 92 -0.08 -2.54 15.98
C ALA A 92 0.01 -3.71 14.99
N LEU A 93 -0.30 -3.45 13.71
CA LEU A 93 -0.24 -4.43 12.63
C LEU A 93 1.13 -4.49 11.93
N ALA A 94 2.06 -3.61 12.24
CA ALA A 94 3.37 -3.54 11.59
C ALA A 94 4.13 -4.88 11.56
N PRO A 95 4.10 -5.73 12.60
CA PRO A 95 4.70 -7.07 12.52
C PRO A 95 4.07 -7.98 11.47
N LEU A 96 2.75 -7.86 11.23
CA LEU A 96 2.05 -8.63 10.19
C LEU A 96 2.37 -8.11 8.80
N PHE A 97 2.43 -6.78 8.62
CA PHE A 97 2.90 -6.18 7.36
C PHE A 97 4.35 -6.56 7.05
N ALA A 98 5.21 -6.69 8.06
CA ALA A 98 6.59 -7.13 7.87
C ALA A 98 6.65 -8.58 7.33
N LEU A 99 5.76 -9.47 7.78
CA LEU A 99 5.61 -10.80 7.19
C LEU A 99 5.14 -10.73 5.74
N ALA A 100 4.36 -9.71 5.36
CA ALA A 100 3.98 -9.45 3.98
C ALA A 100 5.06 -8.71 3.16
N GLY A 101 6.23 -8.38 3.73
CA GLY A 101 7.33 -7.70 3.03
C GLY A 101 7.32 -6.17 3.12
N ALA A 102 6.47 -5.58 3.96
CA ALA A 102 6.36 -4.14 4.16
C ALA A 102 6.76 -3.71 5.58
N ALA A 103 7.74 -2.80 5.69
CA ALA A 103 8.05 -2.13 6.94
C ALA A 103 7.16 -0.89 7.10
N VAL A 104 6.36 -0.84 8.17
CA VAL A 104 5.45 0.28 8.44
C VAL A 104 6.04 1.22 9.49
N ARG A 105 5.85 2.53 9.33
CA ARG A 105 6.29 3.58 10.26
C ARG A 105 5.23 4.66 10.46
N GLY A 106 5.02 5.01 11.72
CA GLY A 106 4.18 6.14 12.12
C GLY A 106 2.70 5.82 12.18
#